data_AF-A0A930UE97-F1
#
_entry.id   AF-A0A930UE97-F1
#
_cell.length_a   1.000
_cell.length_b   1.000
_cell.length_c   1.000
_cell.angle_alpha   90.00
_cell.angle_beta   90.00
_cell.angle_gamma   90.00
#
_symmetry.space_group_name_H-M   'P 1'
#
loop_
_entity.id
_entity.type
_entity.pdbx_description
1 polymer ?
#
loop_
_entity_poly.entity_id
_entity_poly.type
_entity_poly.pdbx_seq_one_letter_code
_entity_poly.pdbx_strand_id
1 'polypeptide(L)'
;MKSPEMIPPVMCRAEISAKLRRVFVLAAICFLMSVIVTGQADEKTADNSDQNTKLATDSSEQDSQPKFEQLPAEELREYVAQMKKLKRRGYHVEAGKFDMQFITPVVIAYKELEEQRRQAKWSEKNRKKGRPDSPLPPVPYMAGQAFFGWQKYAKDYSKVVTLQAIPELKTTGGSKAASFFLGPLLGAAFMRFEFKASFDRMELRRNGKKIDPLFADRIAQEVSDSLMDDAAHFGSYRYPVSAFAPGAELELTVWQQGKSKPKTAKVKERVRAQIWSDFEFFNSAGR
;
A
#
# COMPACT_ATOMS: atom_id res chain seq x y z
N MET A 1 -44.32 13.01 49.36
CA MET A 1 -43.89 11.64 49.00
C MET A 1 -42.72 11.77 48.02
N LYS A 2 -41.49 11.46 48.45
CA LYS A 2 -40.28 11.49 47.62
C LYS A 2 -39.90 10.05 47.26
N SER A 3 -39.76 9.75 45.97
CA SER A 3 -39.28 8.46 45.48
C SER A 3 -37.81 8.22 45.89
N PRO A 4 -37.42 6.98 46.25
CA PRO A 4 -36.04 6.67 46.54
C PRO A 4 -35.20 6.53 45.25
N GLU A 5 -34.04 7.17 45.25
CA GLU A 5 -32.99 7.05 44.24
C GLU A 5 -32.39 5.65 44.24
N MET A 6 -32.32 5.05 43.06
CA MET A 6 -31.80 3.71 42.81
C MET A 6 -30.29 3.79 42.51
N ILE A 7 -29.46 3.31 43.43
CA ILE A 7 -27.99 3.28 43.29
C ILE A 7 -27.60 2.09 42.39
N PRO A 8 -26.81 2.28 41.31
CA PRO A 8 -26.38 1.17 40.46
C PRO A 8 -25.29 0.31 41.11
N PRO A 9 -25.23 -1.00 40.80
CA PRO A 9 -24.27 -1.92 41.40
C PRO A 9 -22.84 -1.62 40.95
N VAL A 10 -21.94 -1.58 41.92
CA VAL A 10 -20.49 -1.50 41.74
C VAL A 10 -20.00 -2.80 41.13
N MET A 11 -19.55 -2.77 39.87
CA MET A 11 -18.92 -3.93 39.24
C MET A 11 -17.60 -4.29 39.93
N CYS A 12 -17.49 -5.57 40.28
CA CYS A 12 -16.39 -6.18 41.01
C CYS A 12 -15.10 -6.19 40.16
N ARG A 13 -13.99 -5.68 40.73
CA ARG A 13 -12.67 -5.53 40.07
C ARG A 13 -11.98 -6.84 39.64
N ALA A 14 -12.57 -8.01 39.93
CA ALA A 14 -11.92 -9.31 39.70
C ALA A 14 -11.97 -9.79 38.23
N GLU A 15 -12.94 -9.37 37.42
CA GLU A 15 -13.09 -9.88 36.04
C GLU A 15 -12.20 -9.18 34.99
N ILE A 16 -11.61 -8.03 35.32
CA ILE A 16 -10.74 -7.29 34.39
C ILE A 16 -9.34 -7.95 34.30
N SER A 17 -8.92 -8.67 35.34
CA SER A 17 -7.61 -9.34 35.42
C SER A 17 -7.46 -10.52 34.44
N ALA A 18 -8.53 -11.31 34.24
CA ALA A 18 -8.49 -12.49 33.39
C ALA A 18 -8.47 -12.16 31.89
N LYS A 19 -9.12 -11.06 31.47
CA LYS A 19 -9.10 -10.60 30.08
C LYS A 19 -7.76 -10.00 29.67
N LEU A 20 -7.03 -9.32 30.58
CA LEU A 20 -5.71 -8.77 30.25
C LEU A 20 -4.61 -9.84 30.11
N ARG A 21 -4.68 -10.97 30.85
CA ARG A 21 -3.71 -12.05 30.70
C ARG A 21 -3.80 -12.77 29.35
N ARG A 22 -5.00 -12.86 28.74
CA ARG A 22 -5.18 -13.48 27.41
C ARG A 22 -4.61 -12.65 26.27
N VAL A 23 -4.62 -11.32 26.36
CA VAL A 23 -4.08 -10.43 25.32
C VAL A 23 -2.54 -10.45 25.31
N PHE A 24 -1.90 -10.64 26.46
CA PHE A 24 -0.43 -10.72 26.55
C PHE A 24 0.15 -12.04 26.02
N VAL A 25 -0.60 -13.15 26.11
CA VAL A 25 -0.13 -14.45 25.59
C VAL A 25 -0.17 -14.49 24.06
N LEU A 26 -1.17 -13.89 23.40
CA LEU A 26 -1.22 -13.82 21.94
C LEU A 26 -0.11 -12.94 21.33
N ALA A 27 0.27 -11.85 22.00
CA ALA A 27 1.35 -10.98 21.51
C ALA A 27 2.74 -11.63 21.65
N ALA A 28 2.95 -12.50 22.65
CA ALA A 28 4.21 -13.22 22.83
C ALA A 28 4.41 -14.34 21.80
N ILE A 29 3.32 -15.00 21.36
CA ILE A 29 3.39 -16.06 20.34
C ILE A 29 3.74 -15.47 18.95
N CYS A 30 3.30 -14.24 18.64
CA CYS A 30 3.72 -13.56 17.42
C CYS A 30 5.21 -13.14 17.44
N PHE A 31 5.83 -12.97 18.61
CA PHE A 31 7.23 -12.55 18.70
C PHE A 31 8.21 -13.74 18.63
N LEU A 32 7.79 -14.95 19.02
CA LEU A 32 8.64 -16.14 18.96
C LEU A 32 8.75 -16.77 17.57
N MET A 33 7.84 -16.47 16.64
CA MET A 33 7.83 -17.07 15.29
C MET A 33 8.64 -16.29 14.24
N SER A 34 9.17 -15.11 14.57
CA SER A 34 10.05 -14.33 13.67
C SER A 34 11.54 -14.62 13.85
N VAL A 35 11.93 -15.54 14.74
CA VAL A 35 13.35 -15.79 15.11
C VAL A 35 13.92 -17.08 14.50
N ILE A 36 13.15 -17.86 13.73
CA ILE A 36 13.64 -19.13 13.14
C ILE A 36 13.55 -19.09 11.61
N VAL A 37 14.29 -18.18 10.96
CA VAL A 37 14.76 -18.35 9.57
C VAL A 37 16.13 -17.69 9.44
N THR A 38 17.13 -18.24 10.12
CA THR A 38 18.53 -18.06 9.76
C THR A 38 19.25 -19.38 9.97
N GLY A 39 19.73 -19.98 8.89
CA GLY A 39 20.70 -21.06 8.95
C GLY A 39 20.28 -22.33 8.21
N GLN A 40 20.53 -22.34 6.90
CA GLN A 40 21.31 -23.40 6.25
C GLN A 40 21.88 -22.81 4.95
N ALA A 41 23.08 -22.23 5.06
CA ALA A 41 23.95 -22.00 3.92
C ALA A 41 24.90 -23.20 3.88
N ASP A 42 24.62 -24.15 3.00
CA ASP A 42 25.55 -25.23 2.69
C ASP A 42 26.70 -24.67 1.85
N GLU A 43 27.85 -24.62 2.48
CA GLU A 43 29.16 -24.37 1.90
C GLU A 43 29.54 -25.56 1.00
N LYS A 44 29.40 -25.40 -0.31
CA LYS A 44 30.14 -26.20 -1.30
C LYS A 44 30.90 -25.27 -2.22
N THR A 45 32.12 -25.02 -1.78
CA THR A 45 33.24 -24.48 -2.56
C THR A 45 33.56 -25.47 -3.68
N ALA A 46 33.25 -25.11 -4.92
CA ALA A 46 33.79 -25.75 -6.11
C ALA A 46 34.44 -24.67 -6.97
N ASP A 47 35.74 -24.85 -7.11
CA ASP A 47 36.70 -24.12 -7.92
C ASP A 47 36.19 -23.95 -9.36
N ASN A 48 36.06 -22.71 -9.83
CA ASN A 48 35.91 -22.41 -11.26
C ASN A 48 36.46 -21.01 -11.53
N SER A 49 37.78 -20.89 -11.32
CA SER A 49 38.58 -19.84 -11.95
C SER A 49 38.73 -20.16 -13.44
N ASP A 50 38.91 -19.11 -14.24
CA ASP A 50 39.28 -19.17 -15.67
C ASP A 50 38.17 -19.28 -16.71
N GLN A 51 37.21 -18.35 -16.75
CA GLN A 51 36.65 -17.82 -18.02
C GLN A 51 36.09 -16.39 -17.83
N ASN A 52 36.95 -15.40 -17.60
CA ASN A 52 36.54 -13.99 -17.68
C ASN A 52 37.43 -13.24 -18.67
N THR A 53 37.23 -13.52 -19.97
CA THR A 53 37.85 -12.77 -21.05
C THR A 53 36.77 -12.22 -21.97
N LYS A 54 36.65 -10.88 -21.96
CA LYS A 54 36.10 -10.02 -23.02
C LYS A 54 34.63 -10.26 -23.42
N LEU A 55 33.74 -9.63 -22.67
CA LEU A 55 32.53 -9.06 -23.25
C LEU A 55 32.49 -7.56 -22.87
N ALA A 56 33.11 -6.73 -23.71
CA ALA A 56 32.90 -5.30 -23.69
C ALA A 56 31.50 -5.04 -24.23
N THR A 57 30.51 -5.15 -23.36
CA THR A 57 29.12 -4.82 -23.65
C THR A 57 29.01 -3.31 -23.76
N ASP A 58 28.78 -2.88 -24.98
CA ASP A 58 28.45 -1.52 -25.40
C ASP A 58 27.38 -0.92 -24.45
N SER A 59 27.83 -0.05 -23.54
CA SER A 59 27.02 0.55 -22.48
C SER A 59 26.34 1.86 -22.93
N SER A 60 26.09 2.01 -24.23
CA SER A 60 25.66 3.28 -24.84
C SER A 60 24.14 3.47 -24.94
N GLU A 61 23.33 2.52 -24.47
CA GLU A 61 21.86 2.55 -24.62
C GLU A 61 21.09 2.90 -23.33
N GLN A 62 21.72 3.65 -22.41
CA GLN A 62 21.13 3.99 -21.11
C GLN A 62 20.53 5.41 -21.01
N ASP A 63 20.53 6.19 -22.11
CA ASP A 63 20.33 7.65 -22.05
C ASP A 63 18.99 8.18 -22.58
N SER A 64 18.00 7.32 -22.84
CA SER A 64 16.69 7.76 -23.36
C SER A 64 15.52 7.58 -22.39
N GLN A 65 15.77 7.49 -21.07
CA GLN A 65 14.65 7.53 -20.12
C GLN A 65 13.97 8.90 -20.19
N PRO A 66 12.63 8.96 -20.28
CA PRO A 66 11.91 10.22 -20.35
C PRO A 66 12.21 11.04 -19.09
N LYS A 67 12.86 12.19 -19.27
CA LYS A 67 13.14 13.12 -18.19
C LYS A 67 11.83 13.73 -17.71
N PHE A 68 11.37 13.32 -16.53
CA PHE A 68 10.16 13.87 -15.92
C PHE A 68 10.44 15.26 -15.34
N GLU A 69 9.46 16.15 -15.47
CA GLU A 69 9.43 17.41 -14.71
C GLU A 69 9.45 17.06 -13.21
N GLN A 70 10.42 17.62 -12.49
CA GLN A 70 10.64 17.34 -11.08
C GLN A 70 9.99 18.42 -10.21
N LEU A 71 9.45 18.02 -9.07
CA LEU A 71 8.85 18.88 -8.07
C LEU A 71 9.78 18.96 -6.86
N PRO A 72 10.12 20.18 -6.38
CA PRO A 72 10.95 20.35 -5.20
C PRO A 72 10.32 19.65 -3.98
N ALA A 73 11.07 18.74 -3.36
CA ALA A 73 10.55 17.94 -2.25
C ALA A 73 10.21 18.78 -1.01
N GLU A 74 10.96 19.85 -0.75
CA GLU A 74 10.77 20.71 0.42
C GLU A 74 9.41 21.43 0.38
N GLU A 75 9.10 22.09 -0.73
CA GLU A 75 7.84 22.81 -0.92
C GLU A 75 6.63 21.88 -0.82
N LEU A 76 6.74 20.68 -1.42
CA LEU A 76 5.67 19.69 -1.34
C LEU A 76 5.45 19.21 0.11
N ARG A 77 6.53 18.99 0.86
CA ARG A 77 6.46 18.60 2.28
C ARG A 77 5.84 19.71 3.13
N GLU A 78 6.18 20.97 2.89
CA GLU A 78 5.58 22.12 3.57
C GLU A 78 4.08 22.25 3.27
N TYR A 79 3.71 22.16 1.99
CA TYR A 79 2.31 22.17 1.55
C TYR A 79 1.50 21.07 2.24
N VAL A 80 2.04 19.85 2.27
CA VAL A 80 1.44 18.70 2.94
C VAL A 80 1.40 18.86 4.46
N ALA A 81 2.40 19.50 5.07
CA ALA A 81 2.42 19.77 6.51
C ALA A 81 1.28 20.69 6.96
N GLN A 82 0.90 21.64 6.10
CA GLN A 82 -0.24 22.54 6.31
C GLN A 82 -1.60 21.83 6.15
N MET A 83 -1.64 20.66 5.47
CA MET A 83 -2.87 19.90 5.33
C MET A 83 -3.30 19.25 6.66
N LYS A 84 -4.55 19.50 7.04
CA LYS A 84 -5.17 18.84 8.20
C LYS A 84 -5.36 17.34 7.99
N LYS A 85 -5.81 16.92 6.81
CA LYS A 85 -6.10 15.51 6.47
C LYS A 85 -6.22 15.28 4.96
N LEU A 86 -5.59 14.22 4.48
CA LEU A 86 -5.78 13.73 3.10
C LEU A 86 -7.07 12.91 2.96
N LYS A 87 -7.89 13.24 1.97
CA LYS A 87 -9.12 12.50 1.65
C LYS A 87 -8.80 11.23 0.85
N ARG A 88 -8.28 10.19 1.50
CA ARG A 88 -7.83 8.94 0.84
C ARG A 88 -8.84 8.32 -0.13
N ARG A 89 -10.14 8.29 0.22
CA ARG A 89 -11.20 7.76 -0.66
C ARG A 89 -11.30 8.46 -2.03
N GLY A 90 -10.75 9.66 -2.16
CA GLY A 90 -10.72 10.42 -3.41
C GLY A 90 -9.71 9.90 -4.44
N TYR A 91 -8.97 8.83 -4.13
CA TYR A 91 -7.89 8.30 -4.97
C TYR A 91 -8.10 6.83 -5.37
N HIS A 92 -9.34 6.33 -5.28
CA HIS A 92 -9.65 4.93 -5.57
C HIS A 92 -10.81 4.80 -6.56
N VAL A 93 -10.70 3.83 -7.46
CA VAL A 93 -11.78 3.37 -8.36
C VAL A 93 -11.74 1.86 -8.42
N GLU A 94 -12.86 1.19 -8.22
CA GLU A 94 -12.95 -0.25 -8.38
C GLU A 94 -13.18 -0.61 -9.86
N ALA A 95 -12.37 -1.51 -10.41
CA ALA A 95 -12.48 -2.01 -11.77
C ALA A 95 -12.48 -3.54 -11.78
N GLY A 96 -13.67 -4.13 -11.60
CA GLY A 96 -13.83 -5.59 -11.61
C GLY A 96 -13.38 -6.25 -10.31
N LYS A 97 -12.15 -6.77 -10.29
CA LYS A 97 -11.52 -7.41 -9.11
C LYS A 97 -10.22 -6.71 -8.69
N PHE A 98 -10.06 -5.47 -9.15
CA PHE A 98 -8.89 -4.66 -8.89
C PHE A 98 -9.36 -3.36 -8.22
N ASP A 99 -8.70 -3.00 -7.12
CA ASP A 99 -8.74 -1.65 -6.56
C ASP A 99 -7.70 -0.80 -7.32
N MET A 100 -8.18 0.16 -8.10
CA MET A 100 -7.35 1.06 -8.88
C MET A 100 -7.00 2.28 -8.03
N GLN A 101 -5.73 2.42 -7.66
CA GLN A 101 -5.26 3.51 -6.82
C GLN A 101 -4.51 4.56 -7.64
N PHE A 102 -4.89 5.83 -7.46
CA PHE A 102 -4.18 6.97 -8.04
C PHE A 102 -3.22 7.54 -7.01
N ILE A 103 -1.93 7.49 -7.30
CA ILE A 103 -0.89 8.03 -6.45
C ILE A 103 -0.31 9.28 -7.11
N THR A 104 -0.51 10.41 -6.43
CA THR A 104 0.12 11.70 -6.74
C THR A 104 1.32 11.93 -5.82
N PRO A 105 2.23 12.86 -6.15
CA PRO A 105 3.29 13.31 -5.25
C PRO A 105 2.77 13.73 -3.87
N VAL A 106 1.63 14.45 -3.82
CA VAL A 106 0.95 14.84 -2.58
C VAL A 106 0.58 13.63 -1.72
N VAL A 107 0.05 12.57 -2.33
CA VAL A 107 -0.27 11.31 -1.61
C VAL A 107 0.99 10.69 -1.02
N ILE A 108 2.11 10.71 -1.74
CA ILE A 108 3.39 10.12 -1.29
C ILE A 108 3.94 10.92 -0.11
N ALA A 109 4.10 12.23 -0.25
CA ALA A 109 4.60 13.12 0.80
C ALA A 109 3.71 13.09 2.06
N TYR A 110 2.38 13.01 1.89
CA TYR A 110 1.46 12.90 3.01
C TYR A 110 1.61 11.57 3.78
N LYS A 111 1.80 10.44 3.08
CA LYS A 111 2.09 9.15 3.72
C LYS A 111 3.42 9.18 4.49
N GLU A 112 4.44 9.84 3.96
CA GLU A 112 5.73 10.03 4.62
C GLU A 112 5.56 10.82 5.93
N LEU A 113 4.84 11.94 5.87
CA LEU A 113 4.55 12.76 7.06
C LEU A 113 3.74 12.00 8.12
N GLU A 114 2.76 11.20 7.72
CA GLU A 114 2.00 10.35 8.65
C GLU A 114 2.90 9.31 9.33
N GLU A 115 3.83 8.71 8.59
CA GLU A 115 4.80 7.76 9.13
C GLU A 115 5.76 8.42 10.13
N GLN A 116 6.27 9.62 9.84
CA GLN A 116 7.09 10.40 10.77
C GLN A 116 6.30 10.75 12.04
N ARG A 117 5.05 11.22 11.90
CA ARG A 117 4.16 11.50 13.06
C ARG A 117 3.91 10.25 13.89
N ARG A 118 3.77 9.09 13.25
CA ARG A 118 3.60 7.79 13.93
C ARG A 118 4.86 7.42 14.72
N GLN A 119 6.04 7.57 14.12
CA GLN A 119 7.34 7.35 14.74
C GLN A 119 7.57 8.25 15.96
N ALA A 120 7.28 9.55 15.83
CA ALA A 120 7.40 10.52 16.92
C ALA A 120 6.45 10.19 18.09
N LYS A 121 5.19 9.87 17.81
CA LYS A 121 4.23 9.46 18.85
C LYS A 121 4.65 8.16 19.55
N TRP A 122 5.20 7.21 18.80
CA TRP A 122 5.68 5.96 19.34
C TRP A 122 6.88 6.14 20.26
N SER A 123 7.90 6.87 19.81
CA SER A 123 9.10 7.18 20.60
C SER A 123 8.75 7.95 21.87
N GLU A 124 7.86 8.95 21.79
CA GLU A 124 7.40 9.70 22.97
C GLU A 124 6.69 8.78 23.98
N LYS A 125 5.75 7.95 23.50
CA LYS A 125 5.02 6.99 24.34
C LYS A 125 5.97 6.01 25.03
N ASN A 126 7.01 5.56 24.34
CA ASN A 126 7.97 4.61 24.86
C ASN A 126 8.96 5.24 25.84
N ARG A 127 9.39 6.47 25.58
CA ARG A 127 10.17 7.27 26.54
C ARG A 127 9.40 7.43 27.86
N LYS A 128 8.10 7.75 27.80
CA LYS A 128 7.23 7.84 28.99
C LYS A 128 7.07 6.52 29.73
N LYS A 129 7.29 5.38 29.06
CA LYS A 129 7.21 4.03 29.64
C LYS A 129 8.57 3.47 30.08
N GLY A 130 9.64 4.25 30.00
CA GLY A 130 11.00 3.78 30.31
C GLY A 130 11.54 2.73 29.33
N ARG A 131 11.06 2.75 28.08
CA ARG A 131 11.46 1.79 27.03
C ARG A 131 11.90 2.50 25.73
N PRO A 132 12.87 3.44 25.79
CA PRO A 132 13.23 4.29 24.65
C PRO A 132 13.60 3.49 23.39
N ASP A 133 14.18 2.31 23.54
CA ASP A 133 14.69 1.48 22.45
C ASP A 133 13.65 0.49 21.89
N SER A 134 12.38 0.58 22.32
CA SER A 134 11.34 -0.31 21.81
C SER A 134 11.05 -0.02 20.33
N PRO A 135 11.23 -1.00 19.43
CA PRO A 135 11.06 -0.80 18.00
C PRO A 135 9.61 -0.46 17.66
N LEU A 136 9.43 0.35 16.62
CA LEU A 136 8.13 0.70 16.10
C LEU A 136 7.43 -0.56 15.58
N PRO A 137 6.18 -0.86 15.99
CA PRO A 137 5.47 -2.00 15.46
C PRO A 137 5.33 -1.86 13.93
N PRO A 138 5.49 -2.97 13.19
CA PRO A 138 5.29 -2.96 11.75
C PRO A 138 3.87 -2.46 11.44
N VAL A 139 3.75 -1.66 10.39
CA VAL A 139 2.43 -1.34 9.85
C VAL A 139 1.86 -2.66 9.32
N PRO A 140 0.59 -3.00 9.63
CA PRO A 140 -0.05 -4.17 9.04
C PRO A 140 0.17 -4.16 7.53
N TYR A 141 0.67 -5.27 7.00
CA TYR A 141 0.92 -5.39 5.57
C TYR A 141 -0.38 -5.09 4.81
N MET A 142 -0.35 -4.07 3.96
CA MET A 142 -1.40 -3.83 2.99
C MET A 142 -0.81 -4.09 1.62
N ALA A 143 -1.44 -4.97 0.84
CA ALA A 143 -1.09 -5.22 -0.54
C ALA A 143 -0.87 -3.89 -1.28
N GLY A 144 0.28 -3.76 -1.95
CA GLY A 144 0.69 -2.53 -2.63
C GLY A 144 1.47 -1.49 -1.82
N GLN A 145 1.69 -1.65 -0.51
CA GLN A 145 2.50 -0.68 0.26
C GLN A 145 4.00 -0.70 -0.10
N ALA A 146 4.55 -1.85 -0.48
CA ALA A 146 5.98 -2.01 -0.76
C ALA A 146 6.46 -1.13 -1.93
N PHE A 147 5.56 -0.71 -2.83
CA PHE A 147 5.91 0.00 -4.07
C PHE A 147 6.43 1.43 -3.86
N PHE A 148 6.23 2.03 -2.68
CA PHE A 148 6.61 3.43 -2.41
C PHE A 148 7.84 3.58 -1.52
N GLY A 149 8.44 2.47 -1.08
CA GLY A 149 9.58 2.51 -0.16
C GLY A 149 10.77 3.29 -0.75
N TRP A 150 11.07 3.08 -2.02
CA TRP A 150 12.20 3.72 -2.72
C TRP A 150 12.01 5.22 -2.95
N GLN A 151 10.77 5.68 -3.14
CA GLN A 151 10.48 7.10 -3.42
C GLN A 151 10.81 8.01 -2.25
N LYS A 152 10.90 7.48 -1.03
CA LYS A 152 11.34 8.23 0.16
C LYS A 152 12.79 8.72 0.07
N TYR A 153 13.60 8.08 -0.77
CA TYR A 153 15.00 8.44 -0.98
C TYR A 153 15.23 9.32 -2.21
N ALA A 154 14.17 9.56 -3.00
CA ALA A 154 14.25 10.48 -4.12
C ALA A 154 14.39 11.93 -3.59
N LYS A 155 15.36 12.68 -4.11
CA LYS A 155 15.54 14.10 -3.77
C LYS A 155 14.36 14.94 -4.26
N ASP A 156 13.79 14.56 -5.40
CA ASP A 156 12.68 15.25 -6.05
C ASP A 156 11.54 14.28 -6.37
N TYR A 157 10.31 14.81 -6.43
CA TYR A 157 9.15 14.03 -6.84
C TYR A 157 8.82 14.30 -8.31
N SER A 158 8.65 13.25 -9.11
CA SER A 158 8.24 13.43 -10.50
C SER A 158 6.79 13.90 -10.61
N LYS A 159 6.52 14.89 -11.46
CA LYS A 159 5.19 15.44 -11.77
C LYS A 159 4.39 14.49 -12.66
N VAL A 160 4.07 13.32 -12.12
CA VAL A 160 3.34 12.25 -12.80
C VAL A 160 2.28 11.67 -11.88
N VAL A 161 1.23 11.10 -12.47
CA VAL A 161 0.24 10.32 -11.73
C VAL A 161 0.55 8.84 -11.93
N THR A 162 0.80 8.14 -10.83
CA THR A 162 0.96 6.69 -10.85
C THR A 162 -0.38 6.03 -10.61
N LEU A 163 -0.84 5.24 -11.57
CA LEU A 163 -2.01 4.38 -11.43
C LEU A 163 -1.55 2.97 -11.07
N GLN A 164 -2.05 2.44 -9.95
CA GLN A 164 -1.81 1.06 -9.56
C GLN A 164 -3.08 0.23 -9.67
N ALA A 165 -2.96 -0.97 -10.20
CA ALA A 165 -4.01 -1.97 -10.21
C ALA A 165 -3.68 -3.04 -9.16
N ILE A 166 -4.37 -2.99 -8.03
CA ILE A 166 -4.13 -3.89 -6.89
C ILE A 166 -5.23 -4.96 -6.89
N PRO A 167 -4.89 -6.26 -7.01
CA PRO A 167 -5.88 -7.32 -6.89
C PRO A 167 -6.59 -7.28 -5.53
N GLU A 168 -7.91 -7.47 -5.54
CA GLU A 168 -8.67 -7.58 -4.30
C GLU A 168 -8.22 -8.80 -3.48
N LEU A 169 -7.95 -8.56 -2.20
CA LEU A 169 -7.79 -9.60 -1.19
C LEU A 169 -9.15 -10.00 -0.64
N LYS A 170 -9.43 -11.30 -0.59
CA LYS A 170 -10.64 -11.83 0.06
C LYS A 170 -10.31 -13.09 0.83
N THR A 171 -11.06 -13.34 1.88
CA THR A 171 -10.96 -14.60 2.63
C THR A 171 -11.32 -15.78 1.72
N THR A 172 -10.57 -16.87 1.82
CA THR A 172 -10.84 -18.12 1.11
C THR A 172 -12.22 -18.66 1.48
N GLY A 173 -12.87 -19.38 0.55
CA GLY A 173 -14.21 -19.95 0.79
C GLY A 173 -14.26 -20.89 2.01
N GLY A 174 -13.21 -21.71 2.19
CA GLY A 174 -13.07 -22.62 3.32
C GLY A 174 -12.92 -21.89 4.67
N SER A 175 -12.18 -20.79 4.71
CA SER A 175 -12.03 -19.97 5.93
C SER A 175 -13.33 -19.31 6.37
N LYS A 176 -14.22 -18.93 5.43
CA LYS A 176 -15.54 -18.40 5.79
C LYS A 176 -16.41 -19.46 6.47
N ALA A 177 -16.43 -20.67 5.94
CA ALA A 177 -17.18 -21.79 6.53
C ALA A 177 -16.61 -22.18 7.90
N ALA A 178 -15.29 -22.35 8.01
CA ALA A 178 -14.63 -22.65 9.28
C ALA A 178 -14.84 -21.55 10.33
N SER A 179 -14.78 -20.27 9.93
CA SER A 179 -15.04 -19.16 10.84
C SER A 179 -16.51 -19.09 11.28
N PHE A 180 -17.46 -19.52 10.43
CA PHE A 180 -18.87 -19.61 10.82
C PHE A 180 -19.16 -20.77 11.78
N PHE A 181 -18.58 -21.96 11.54
CA PHE A 181 -18.85 -23.15 12.36
C PHE A 181 -17.98 -23.27 13.62
N LEU A 182 -16.71 -22.81 13.57
CA LEU A 182 -15.73 -22.96 14.65
C LEU A 182 -15.28 -21.62 15.26
N GLY A 183 -15.71 -20.49 14.69
CA GLY A 183 -15.32 -19.15 15.15
C GLY A 183 -15.65 -18.84 16.62
N PRO A 184 -16.80 -19.26 17.18
CA PRO A 184 -17.09 -19.07 18.60
C PRO A 184 -16.16 -19.85 19.53
N LEU A 185 -15.58 -20.97 19.06
CA LEU A 185 -14.78 -21.88 19.87
C LEU A 185 -13.28 -21.57 19.79
N LEU A 186 -12.78 -21.19 18.62
CA LEU A 186 -11.34 -21.03 18.36
C LEU A 186 -10.90 -19.59 18.06
N GLY A 187 -11.83 -18.64 18.00
CA GLY A 187 -11.54 -17.24 17.69
C GLY A 187 -11.16 -17.00 16.22
N ALA A 188 -10.75 -15.76 15.91
CA ALA A 188 -10.47 -15.27 14.54
C ALA A 188 -9.20 -15.87 13.87
N ALA A 189 -8.62 -16.94 14.42
CA ALA A 189 -7.31 -17.47 14.06
C ALA A 189 -7.24 -18.24 12.72
N PHE A 190 -8.34 -18.33 11.95
CA PHE A 190 -8.42 -19.16 10.74
C PHE A 190 -8.82 -18.42 9.45
N MET A 191 -8.76 -17.09 9.45
CA MET A 191 -9.04 -16.33 8.22
C MET A 191 -7.81 -16.38 7.30
N ARG A 192 -7.85 -17.27 6.30
CA ARG A 192 -6.88 -17.28 5.20
C ARG A 192 -7.35 -16.37 4.09
N PHE A 193 -6.44 -15.59 3.50
CA PHE A 193 -6.70 -14.68 2.40
C PHE A 193 -6.07 -15.18 1.10
N GLU A 194 -6.66 -14.81 -0.03
CA GLU A 194 -6.15 -15.06 -1.38
C GLU A 194 -6.41 -13.84 -2.27
N PHE A 195 -5.59 -13.66 -3.31
CA PHE A 195 -5.82 -12.69 -4.36
C PHE A 195 -6.92 -13.18 -5.30
N LYS A 196 -7.91 -12.33 -5.60
CA LYS A 196 -9.04 -12.73 -6.46
C LYS A 196 -8.75 -12.73 -7.96
N ALA A 197 -7.63 -12.12 -8.34
CA ALA A 197 -7.20 -11.92 -9.72
C ALA A 197 -5.68 -11.73 -9.78
N SER A 198 -5.13 -11.92 -10.98
CA SER A 198 -3.76 -11.53 -11.32
C SER A 198 -3.85 -10.53 -12.48
N PHE A 199 -3.14 -9.41 -12.37
CA PHE A 199 -3.14 -8.34 -13.37
C PHE A 199 -2.46 -8.79 -14.67
N ASP A 200 -3.03 -8.43 -15.82
CA ASP A 200 -2.37 -8.59 -17.12
C ASP A 200 -1.88 -7.23 -17.65
N ARG A 201 -2.82 -6.31 -17.93
CA ARG A 201 -2.56 -4.96 -18.46
C ARG A 201 -3.70 -4.01 -18.10
N MET A 202 -3.47 -2.72 -18.29
CA MET A 202 -4.54 -1.71 -18.22
C MET A 202 -4.42 -0.65 -19.31
N GLU A 203 -5.50 0.08 -19.53
CA GLU A 203 -5.59 1.17 -20.49
C GLU A 203 -6.37 2.33 -19.85
N LEU A 204 -5.85 3.54 -20.01
CA LEU A 204 -6.56 4.77 -19.68
C LEU A 204 -7.06 5.41 -20.97
N ARG A 205 -8.35 5.74 -21.03
CA ARG A 205 -8.97 6.47 -22.13
C ARG A 205 -9.50 7.81 -21.66
N ARG A 206 -9.38 8.82 -22.51
CA ARG A 206 -9.99 10.14 -22.33
C ARG A 206 -10.88 10.46 -23.52
N ASN A 207 -12.17 10.66 -23.28
CA ASN A 207 -13.18 10.82 -24.34
C ASN A 207 -13.07 9.73 -25.43
N GLY A 208 -12.90 8.48 -25.02
CA GLY A 208 -12.75 7.32 -25.93
C GLY A 208 -11.37 7.17 -26.58
N LYS A 209 -10.48 8.18 -26.51
CA LYS A 209 -9.11 8.09 -27.04
C LYS A 209 -8.17 7.48 -26.00
N LYS A 210 -7.42 6.45 -26.40
CA LYS A 210 -6.36 5.86 -25.59
C LYS A 210 -5.27 6.89 -25.27
N ILE A 211 -4.85 6.93 -24.01
CA ILE A 211 -3.67 7.66 -23.55
C ILE A 211 -2.58 6.63 -23.29
N ASP A 212 -1.43 6.79 -23.92
CA ASP A 212 -0.28 5.93 -23.64
C ASP A 212 0.40 6.33 -22.33
N PRO A 213 0.75 5.36 -21.47
CA PRO A 213 1.49 5.64 -20.27
C PRO A 213 2.94 6.02 -20.61
N LEU A 214 3.53 6.88 -19.77
CA LEU A 214 4.98 7.18 -19.80
C LEU A 214 5.80 5.96 -19.37
N PHE A 215 5.23 5.14 -18.49
CA PHE A 215 5.84 3.90 -18.01
C PHE A 215 4.73 2.91 -17.70
N ALA A 216 4.89 1.66 -18.11
CA ALA A 216 3.94 0.59 -17.84
C ALA A 216 4.70 -0.62 -17.32
N ASP A 217 4.31 -1.09 -16.14
CA ASP A 217 4.97 -2.20 -15.49
C ASP A 217 3.97 -3.17 -14.86
N ARG A 218 4.41 -4.41 -14.75
CA ARG A 218 3.68 -5.52 -14.14
C ARG A 218 4.59 -6.18 -13.12
N ILE A 219 4.21 -6.08 -11.86
CA ILE A 219 5.07 -6.50 -10.75
C ILE A 219 4.48 -7.76 -10.11
N ALA A 220 5.26 -8.83 -10.04
CA ALA A 220 4.89 -10.02 -9.29
C ALA A 220 5.04 -9.74 -7.78
N GLN A 221 4.05 -10.12 -7.00
CA GLN A 221 4.06 -10.01 -5.55
C GLN A 221 3.61 -11.33 -4.95
N GLU A 222 4.54 -11.94 -4.23
CA GLU A 222 4.33 -13.13 -3.41
C GLU A 222 4.15 -12.70 -1.96
N VAL A 223 3.16 -13.28 -1.29
CA VAL A 223 2.89 -13.08 0.12
C VAL A 223 2.86 -14.45 0.75
N SER A 224 3.81 -14.71 1.65
CA SER A 224 3.87 -15.93 2.45
C SER A 224 3.95 -15.56 3.93
N ASP A 225 2.80 -15.66 4.60
CA ASP A 225 2.63 -15.49 6.04
C ASP A 225 1.58 -16.47 6.61
N SER A 226 1.29 -16.39 7.92
CA SER A 226 0.35 -17.32 8.56
C SER A 226 -1.11 -17.18 8.08
N LEU A 227 -1.45 -16.06 7.45
CA LEU A 227 -2.80 -15.72 6.99
C LEU A 227 -2.93 -15.81 5.46
N MET A 228 -1.83 -15.83 4.71
CA MET A 228 -1.83 -15.81 3.25
C MET A 228 -0.58 -16.48 2.69
N ASP A 229 -0.77 -17.38 1.73
CA ASP A 229 0.31 -18.02 0.97
C ASP A 229 -0.12 -18.06 -0.49
N ASP A 230 0.12 -16.96 -1.20
CA ASP A 230 -0.39 -16.73 -2.55
C ASP A 230 0.47 -15.68 -3.30
N ALA A 231 0.39 -15.70 -4.62
CA ALA A 231 1.12 -14.79 -5.50
C ALA A 231 0.21 -14.20 -6.58
N ALA A 232 0.35 -12.91 -6.85
CA ALA A 232 -0.37 -12.24 -7.91
C ALA A 232 0.47 -11.15 -8.58
N HIS A 233 0.06 -10.78 -9.79
CA HIS A 233 0.64 -9.63 -10.47
C HIS A 233 -0.16 -8.36 -10.18
N PHE A 234 0.57 -7.26 -10.03
CA PHE A 234 0.09 -5.90 -9.82
C PHE A 234 0.43 -5.07 -11.05
N GLY A 235 -0.43 -4.11 -11.38
CA GLY A 235 -0.14 -3.13 -12.44
C GLY A 235 0.39 -1.83 -11.87
N SER A 236 1.38 -1.20 -12.50
CA SER A 236 1.90 0.12 -12.13
C SER A 236 2.19 0.95 -13.37
N TYR A 237 1.30 1.89 -13.72
CA TYR A 237 1.47 2.72 -14.91
C TYR A 237 1.60 4.18 -14.50
N ARG A 238 2.46 4.94 -15.18
CA ARG A 238 2.67 6.37 -14.94
C ARG A 238 2.12 7.15 -16.11
N TYR A 239 1.35 8.19 -15.83
CA TYR A 239 0.73 9.05 -16.82
C TYR A 239 1.10 10.51 -16.59
N PRO A 240 1.14 11.34 -17.65
CA PRO A 240 1.32 12.77 -17.49
C PRO A 240 0.11 13.38 -16.79
N VAL A 241 0.31 14.47 -16.04
CA VAL A 241 -0.78 15.14 -15.31
C VAL A 241 -1.89 15.62 -16.25
N SER A 242 -1.52 16.03 -17.48
CA SER A 242 -2.47 16.44 -18.53
C SER A 242 -3.50 15.38 -18.91
N ALA A 243 -3.22 14.10 -18.66
CA ALA A 243 -4.19 13.00 -18.81
C ALA A 243 -5.42 13.18 -17.89
N PHE A 244 -5.25 13.87 -16.77
CA PHE A 244 -6.27 14.08 -15.74
C PHE A 244 -6.88 15.48 -15.73
N ALA A 245 -6.59 16.28 -16.77
CA ALA A 245 -7.18 17.61 -16.89
C ALA A 245 -8.71 17.56 -16.91
N PRO A 246 -9.39 18.54 -16.28
CA PRO A 246 -10.84 18.58 -16.19
C PRO A 246 -11.52 18.66 -17.57
N GLY A 247 -12.84 18.45 -17.60
CA GLY A 247 -13.67 18.68 -18.79
C GLY A 247 -13.78 17.52 -19.80
N ALA A 248 -13.25 16.34 -19.48
CA ALA A 248 -13.32 15.17 -20.37
C ALA A 248 -13.59 13.91 -19.56
N GLU A 249 -14.37 12.95 -20.08
CA GLU A 249 -14.60 11.65 -19.42
C GLU A 249 -13.32 10.80 -19.42
N LEU A 250 -13.03 10.14 -18.28
CA LEU A 250 -11.92 9.21 -18.15
C LEU A 250 -12.45 7.82 -17.86
N GLU A 251 -11.91 6.86 -18.58
CA GLU A 251 -12.29 5.48 -18.50
C GLU A 251 -11.04 4.62 -18.29
N LEU A 252 -11.10 3.76 -17.27
CA LEU A 252 -10.08 2.77 -16.98
C LEU A 252 -10.56 1.41 -17.44
N THR A 253 -9.74 0.73 -18.23
CA THR A 253 -9.97 -0.65 -18.65
C THR A 253 -8.84 -1.53 -18.11
N VAL A 254 -9.17 -2.61 -17.44
CA VAL A 254 -8.21 -3.56 -16.86
C VAL A 254 -8.48 -4.98 -17.35
N TRP A 255 -7.40 -5.68 -17.69
CA TRP A 255 -7.43 -7.08 -18.10
C TRP A 255 -6.90 -7.95 -16.96
N GLN A 256 -7.60 -9.04 -16.71
CA GLN A 256 -7.17 -10.09 -15.80
C GLN A 256 -6.44 -11.18 -16.60
N GLN A 257 -5.34 -11.68 -16.07
CA GLN A 257 -4.61 -12.81 -16.65
C GLN A 257 -5.53 -14.02 -16.85
N GLY A 258 -5.49 -14.62 -18.05
CA GLY A 258 -6.33 -15.76 -18.41
C GLY A 258 -7.80 -15.44 -18.67
N LYS A 259 -8.19 -14.16 -18.75
CA LYS A 259 -9.56 -13.74 -19.12
C LYS A 259 -9.54 -12.86 -20.37
N SER A 260 -10.40 -13.17 -21.33
CA SER A 260 -10.50 -12.41 -22.59
C SER A 260 -11.27 -11.09 -22.46
N LYS A 261 -12.28 -11.05 -21.57
CA LYS A 261 -13.13 -9.87 -21.39
C LYS A 261 -12.54 -8.92 -20.33
N PRO A 262 -12.20 -7.67 -20.70
CA PRO A 262 -11.74 -6.69 -19.72
C PRO A 262 -12.86 -6.21 -18.80
N LYS A 263 -12.48 -5.49 -17.76
CA LYS A 263 -13.38 -4.75 -16.88
C LYS A 263 -13.11 -3.26 -17.02
N THR A 264 -14.18 -2.50 -17.17
CA THR A 264 -14.13 -1.07 -17.44
C THR A 264 -14.80 -0.31 -16.30
N ALA A 265 -14.18 0.79 -15.87
CA ALA A 265 -14.69 1.66 -14.83
C ALA A 265 -14.50 3.12 -15.22
N LYS A 266 -15.56 3.92 -15.07
CA LYS A 266 -15.51 5.38 -15.25
C LYS A 266 -14.86 6.01 -14.03
N VAL A 267 -13.86 6.87 -14.25
CA VAL A 267 -13.23 7.63 -13.17
C VAL A 267 -14.15 8.80 -12.81
N LYS A 268 -14.70 8.77 -11.60
CA LYS A 268 -15.65 9.78 -11.11
C LYS A 268 -15.01 11.17 -11.16
N GLU A 269 -15.81 12.18 -11.50
CA GLU A 269 -15.31 13.56 -11.61
C GLU A 269 -14.60 14.04 -10.34
N ARG A 270 -15.15 13.72 -9.17
CA ARG A 270 -14.53 14.05 -7.87
C ARG A 270 -13.11 13.50 -7.71
N VAL A 271 -12.84 12.30 -8.20
CA VAL A 271 -11.50 11.68 -8.13
C VAL A 271 -10.54 12.45 -9.04
N ARG A 272 -10.97 12.78 -10.26
CA ARG A 272 -10.16 13.55 -11.21
C ARG A 272 -9.88 14.96 -10.72
N ALA A 273 -10.90 15.66 -10.24
CA ALA A 273 -10.75 16.99 -9.68
C ALA A 273 -9.77 16.99 -8.50
N GLN A 274 -9.81 15.97 -7.63
CA GLN A 274 -8.84 15.83 -6.55
C GLN A 274 -7.42 15.61 -7.09
N ILE A 275 -7.23 14.66 -8.02
CA ILE A 275 -5.92 14.41 -8.65
C ILE A 275 -5.39 15.68 -9.29
N TRP A 276 -6.22 16.40 -10.05
CA TRP A 276 -5.83 17.65 -10.71
C TRP A 276 -5.45 18.74 -9.71
N SER A 277 -6.25 18.92 -8.64
CA SER A 277 -5.98 19.91 -7.59
C SER A 277 -4.66 19.68 -6.84
N ASP A 278 -4.21 18.42 -6.74
CA ASP A 278 -2.90 18.11 -6.16
C ASP A 278 -1.74 18.73 -6.96
N PHE A 279 -1.96 19.07 -8.24
CA PHE A 279 -0.97 19.70 -9.11
C PHE A 279 -1.19 21.20 -9.33
N GLU A 280 -2.35 21.76 -8.98
CA GLU A 280 -2.63 23.19 -9.13
C GLU A 280 -1.65 24.06 -8.34
N PHE A 281 -1.25 23.60 -7.15
CA PHE A 281 -0.20 24.24 -6.33
C PHE A 281 1.10 24.47 -7.12
N PHE A 282 1.49 23.53 -7.99
CA PHE A 282 2.71 23.64 -8.78
C PHE A 282 2.53 24.49 -10.04
N ASN A 283 1.33 24.50 -10.61
CA ASN A 283 1.05 25.29 -11.82
C ASN A 283 0.87 26.79 -11.50
N SER A 284 0.42 27.15 -10.30
CA SER A 284 0.29 28.56 -9.87
C SER A 284 1.61 29.20 -9.44
N ALA A 285 2.63 28.39 -9.12
CA ALA A 285 3.96 28.87 -8.74
C ALA A 285 4.77 29.48 -9.91
N GLY A 286 4.20 29.54 -11.12
CA GLY A 286 4.76 30.30 -12.25
C GLY A 286 6.17 29.85 -12.67
N ARG A 287 6.47 28.56 -12.56
CA ARG A 287 7.72 27.95 -13.01
C ARG A 287 7.52 27.11 -14.26
#